data_AF-A0A2M9P821-F1
#
_entry.id   AF-A0A2M9P821-F1
#
_cell.length_a   1.000
_cell.length_b   1.000
_cell.length_c   1.000
_cell.angle_alpha   90.00
_cell.angle_beta   90.00
_cell.angle_gamma   90.00
#
_symmetry.space_group_name_H-M   'P 1'
#
loop_
_entity.id
_entity.type
_entity.pdbx_description
1 polymer ?
#
loop_
_entity_poly.entity_id
_entity_poly.type
_entity_poly.pdbx_seq_one_letter_code
_entity_poly.pdbx_strand_id
1 'polypeptide(L)'
;MNAPIQQIQHVDVAGTGFTVLDRIYADGSLTDESLGGSCGNVLLSLAMLNRQVAPVLLLGDDVEGERLLCEFISAGALTNYIHLRTDLR
;
A
#
# COMPACT_ATOMS: atom_id res chain seq x y z
N MET A 1 1.81 27.48 23.89
CA MET A 1 1.48 26.09 23.56
C MET A 1 2.17 25.78 22.25
N ASN A 2 3.30 25.07 22.29
CA ASN A 2 4.00 24.67 21.07
C ASN A 2 3.28 23.46 20.50
N ALA A 3 2.85 23.54 19.24
CA ALA A 3 2.36 22.39 18.49
C ALA A 3 3.43 21.29 18.52
N PRO A 4 3.06 20.01 18.65
CA PRO A 4 4.04 18.93 18.56
C PRO A 4 4.71 19.01 17.18
N ILE A 5 6.03 19.13 17.20
CA ILE A 5 6.85 18.98 15.99
C ILE A 5 6.62 17.54 15.54
N GLN A 6 5.88 17.34 14.46
CA GLN A 6 5.81 16.05 13.78
C GLN A 6 7.25 15.68 13.41
N GLN A 7 7.79 14.67 14.10
CA GLN A 7 9.10 14.14 13.82
C GLN A 7 9.05 13.63 12.36
N ILE A 8 9.82 14.28 11.48
CA ILE A 8 9.92 13.85 10.09
C ILE A 8 10.56 12.46 10.12
N GLN A 9 9.75 11.42 9.93
CA GLN A 9 10.27 10.07 9.77
C GLN A 9 11.11 10.07 8.50
N HIS A 10 12.37 9.64 8.62
CA HIS A 10 13.26 9.48 7.47
C HIS A 10 12.61 8.52 6.48
N VAL A 11 12.53 8.92 5.20
CA VAL A 11 11.99 8.11 4.11
C VAL A 11 13.16 7.71 3.23
N ASP A 12 13.42 6.41 3.12
CA ASP A 12 14.44 5.87 2.22
C ASP A 12 13.92 5.86 0.78
N VAL A 13 12.65 5.50 0.61
CA VAL A 13 11.99 5.35 -0.70
C VAL A 13 10.57 5.87 -0.62
N ALA A 14 10.22 6.80 -1.49
CA ALA A 14 8.84 7.16 -1.78
C ALA A 14 8.48 6.69 -3.19
N GLY A 15 7.28 6.16 -3.37
CA GLY A 15 6.84 5.70 -4.68
C GLY A 15 5.35 5.89 -4.88
N THR A 16 4.96 6.03 -6.15
CA THR A 16 3.57 6.16 -6.58
C THR A 16 3.37 5.38 -7.88
N GLY A 17 2.14 4.95 -8.11
CA GLY A 17 1.77 4.12 -9.26
C GLY A 17 0.49 3.36 -8.96
N PHE A 18 0.18 2.39 -9.81
CA PHE A 18 -0.96 1.51 -9.58
C PHE A 18 -0.59 0.41 -8.59
N THR A 19 -1.42 0.30 -7.56
CA THR A 19 -1.54 -0.87 -6.69
C THR A 19 -2.94 -1.43 -6.91
N VAL A 20 -3.02 -2.73 -7.14
CA VAL A 20 -4.27 -3.42 -7.48
C VAL A 20 -4.42 -4.68 -6.64
N LEU A 21 -5.61 -5.25 -6.60
CA LEU A 21 -5.82 -6.61 -6.11
C LEU A 21 -5.74 -7.58 -7.29
N ASP A 22 -4.68 -8.37 -7.34
CA ASP A 22 -4.56 -9.44 -8.32
C ASP A 22 -5.44 -10.62 -7.89
N ARG A 23 -6.37 -11.04 -8.76
CA ARG A 23 -7.15 -12.27 -8.60
C ARG A 23 -6.49 -13.41 -9.36
N ILE A 24 -6.04 -14.43 -8.65
CA ILE A 24 -5.24 -15.53 -9.19
C ILE A 24 -6.14 -16.76 -9.36
N TYR A 25 -6.20 -17.27 -10.58
CA TYR A 25 -6.99 -18.44 -10.93
C TYR A 25 -6.09 -19.60 -11.33
N ALA A 26 -6.40 -20.80 -10.85
CA ALA A 26 -5.82 -22.05 -11.33
C ALA A 26 -6.93 -23.04 -11.64
N ASP A 27 -6.79 -23.78 -12.74
CA ASP A 27 -7.77 -24.77 -13.21
C ASP A 27 -9.21 -24.22 -13.31
N GLY A 28 -9.34 -22.94 -13.70
CA GLY A 28 -10.62 -22.25 -13.86
C GLY A 28 -11.31 -21.82 -12.55
N SER A 29 -10.67 -22.04 -11.40
CA SER A 29 -11.20 -21.65 -10.08
C SER A 29 -10.33 -20.56 -9.44
N LEU A 30 -10.96 -19.64 -8.70
CA LEU A 30 -10.23 -18.64 -7.92
C LEU A 30 -9.45 -19.37 -6.82
N THR A 31 -8.13 -19.20 -6.80
CA THR A 31 -7.25 -19.87 -5.84
C THR A 31 -6.66 -18.92 -4.82
N ASP A 32 -6.40 -17.67 -5.21
CA ASP A 32 -5.79 -16.69 -4.32
C ASP A 32 -6.09 -15.26 -4.78
N GLU A 33 -5.88 -14.32 -3.87
CA GLU A 33 -5.95 -12.89 -4.13
C GLU A 33 -4.79 -12.21 -3.39
N SER A 34 -4.04 -11.37 -4.09
CA SER A 34 -2.83 -10.76 -3.53
C SER A 34 -2.68 -9.30 -3.96
N LEU A 35 -1.88 -8.54 -3.20
CA LEU A 35 -1.48 -7.22 -3.63
C LEU A 35 -0.66 -7.32 -4.92
N GLY A 36 -1.07 -6.55 -5.92
CA GLY A 36 -0.46 -6.50 -7.23
C GLY A 36 -0.12 -5.08 -7.67
N GLY A 37 0.27 -4.99 -8.94
CA GLY A 37 0.82 -3.78 -9.52
C GLY A 37 2.32 -3.69 -9.30
N SER A 38 3.09 -3.39 -10.35
CA SER A 38 4.55 -3.39 -10.29
C SER A 38 5.09 -2.42 -9.23
N CYS A 39 4.47 -1.24 -9.10
CA CYS A 39 4.83 -0.27 -8.07
C CYS A 39 4.50 -0.82 -6.68
N GLY A 40 3.28 -1.35 -6.50
CA GLY A 40 2.85 -1.95 -5.24
C GLY A 40 3.81 -3.05 -4.75
N ASN A 41 4.17 -3.98 -5.64
CA ASN A 41 5.06 -5.09 -5.33
C ASN A 41 6.45 -4.64 -4.88
N VAL A 42 7.02 -3.63 -5.56
CA VAL A 42 8.35 -3.10 -5.20
C VAL A 42 8.31 -2.40 -3.84
N LEU A 43 7.30 -1.55 -3.61
CA LEU A 43 7.17 -0.81 -2.35
C LEU A 43 6.91 -1.76 -1.17
N LEU A 44 6.04 -2.76 -1.35
CA LEU A 44 5.75 -3.78 -0.35
C LEU A 44 7.00 -4.59 -0.01
N SER A 45 7.72 -5.06 -1.03
CA SER A 45 8.96 -5.85 -0.85
C SER A 45 10.04 -5.06 -0.11
N LEU A 46 10.21 -3.78 -0.44
CA LEU A 46 11.18 -2.92 0.24
C LEU A 46 10.80 -2.67 1.70
N ALA A 47 9.51 -2.50 1.99
CA ALA A 47 9.02 -2.37 3.36
C ALA A 47 9.28 -3.66 4.17
N MET A 48 8.97 -4.83 3.60
CA MET A 48 9.28 -6.14 4.21
C MET A 48 10.78 -6.35 4.49
N LEU A 49 11.65 -5.68 3.74
CA LEU A 49 13.10 -5.67 3.95
C LEU A 49 13.57 -4.58 4.94
N ASN A 50 12.66 -4.04 5.75
CA ASN A 50 12.89 -3.02 6.77
C ASN A 50 13.46 -1.70 6.22
N ARG A 51 13.07 -1.32 5.00
CA ARG A 51 13.30 0.05 4.49
C ARG A 51 12.16 0.97 4.91
N GLN A 52 12.49 2.24 5.16
CA GLN A 52 11.48 3.26 5.42
C GLN A 52 10.80 3.68 4.12
N VAL A 53 9.75 2.95 3.73
CA VAL A 53 9.03 3.16 2.47
C VAL A 53 7.77 3.99 2.71
N ALA A 54 7.53 5.00 1.86
CA ALA A 54 6.32 5.81 1.85
C ALA A 54 5.55 5.62 0.54
N PRO A 55 4.51 4.75 0.50
CA PRO A 55 3.63 4.63 -0.65
C PRO A 55 2.72 5.86 -0.73
N VAL A 56 2.76 6.55 -1.86
CA VAL A 56 1.91 7.72 -2.16
C VAL A 56 0.85 7.26 -3.14
N LEU A 57 -0.30 6.81 -2.62
CA LEU A 57 -1.31 6.07 -3.39
C LEU A 57 -2.71 6.62 -3.16
N LEU A 58 -3.56 6.48 -4.18
CA LEU A 58 -5.00 6.59 -4.05
C LEU A 58 -5.60 5.19 -4.23
N LEU A 59 -6.42 4.75 -3.29
CA LEU A 59 -7.14 3.47 -3.34
C LEU A 59 -8.65 3.73 -3.29
N GLY A 60 -9.43 2.72 -3.68
CA GLY A 60 -10.88 2.74 -3.45
C GLY A 60 -11.20 2.78 -1.96
N ASP A 61 -12.23 3.52 -1.57
CA ASP A 61 -12.83 3.44 -0.23
C ASP A 61 -13.82 2.27 -0.19
N ASP A 62 -13.28 1.07 -0.37
CA ASP A 62 -13.98 -0.20 -0.34
C ASP A 62 -13.11 -1.30 0.30
N VAL A 63 -13.69 -2.50 0.43
CA VAL A 63 -13.03 -3.64 1.08
C VAL A 63 -11.70 -3.99 0.42
N GLU A 64 -11.57 -3.80 -0.89
CA GLU A 64 -10.33 -4.14 -1.60
C GLU A 64 -9.26 -3.07 -1.35
N GLY A 65 -9.64 -1.79 -1.34
CA GLY A 65 -8.73 -0.71 -0.93
C GLY A 65 -8.27 -0.84 0.53
N GLU A 66 -9.16 -1.21 1.45
CA GLU A 66 -8.80 -1.51 2.84
C GLU A 66 -7.83 -2.69 2.94
N ARG A 67 -8.05 -3.74 2.14
CA ARG A 67 -7.15 -4.90 2.08
C ARG A 67 -5.76 -4.52 1.59
N LEU A 68 -5.66 -3.74 0.52
CA LEU A 68 -4.38 -3.26 -0.01
C LEU A 68 -3.66 -2.34 0.98
N LEU A 69 -4.39 -1.49 1.71
CA LEU A 69 -3.83 -0.68 2.80
C LEU A 69 -3.28 -1.56 3.92
N CYS A 70 -4.02 -2.60 4.33
CA CYS A 70 -3.58 -3.54 5.36
C CYS A 70 -2.27 -4.24 5.00
N GLU A 71 -2.08 -4.67 3.75
CA GLU A 71 -0.82 -5.28 3.29
C GLU A 71 0.39 -4.36 3.52
N PHE A 72 0.27 -3.07 3.18
CA PHE A 72 1.33 -2.09 3.44
C PHE A 72 1.58 -1.83 4.92
N ILE A 73 0.52 -1.80 5.74
CA ILE A 73 0.64 -1.67 7.20
C ILE A 73 1.41 -2.88 7.75
N SER A 74 1.01 -4.09 7.35
CA SER A 74 1.63 -5.35 7.78
C SER A 74 3.09 -5.46 7.33
N ALA A 75 3.44 -4.90 6.18
CA ALA A 75 4.82 -4.83 5.69
C ALA A 75 5.67 -3.74 6.38
N GLY A 76 5.09 -2.89 7.23
CA GLY A 76 5.81 -1.84 7.96
C GLY A 76 6.02 -0.55 7.16
N ALA A 77 5.24 -0.31 6.10
CA ALA A 77 5.33 0.92 5.31
C ALA A 77 4.71 2.14 6.05
N LEU A 78 5.15 3.34 5.67
CA LEU A 78 4.61 4.61 6.14
C LEU A 78 3.34 4.97 5.37
N THR A 79 2.19 4.52 5.86
CA THR A 79 0.89 4.58 5.15
C THR A 79 0.15 5.92 5.26
N ASN A 80 0.73 6.93 5.90
CA ASN A 80 0.13 8.27 6.06
C ASN A 80 -0.14 9.00 4.73
N TYR A 81 0.42 8.50 3.63
CA TYR A 81 0.29 9.06 2.27
C TYR A 81 -0.59 8.21 1.35
N ILE A 82 -1.26 7.20 1.90
CA ILE A 82 -2.29 6.42 1.20
C ILE A 82 -3.65 7.03 1.54
N HIS A 83 -4.41 7.43 0.53
CA HIS A 83 -5.75 7.96 0.71
C HIS A 83 -6.80 7.04 0.09
N LEU A 84 -7.84 6.75 0.86
CA LEU A 84 -9.03 6.04 0.39
C LEU A 84 -10.02 7.04 -0.20
N ARG A 85 -10.62 6.69 -1.35
CA ARG A 85 -11.54 7.56 -2.08
C ARG A 85 -12.76 6.80 -2.58
N THR A 86 -13.94 7.35 -2.32
CA THR A 86 -15.24 6.75 -2.71
C THR A 86 -15.52 6.79 -4.21
N ASP A 87 -14.79 7.60 -4.98
CA ASP A 87 -14.91 7.72 -6.43
C ASP A 87 -13.93 6.83 -7.22
N LEU A 88 -13.14 6.00 -6.54
CA LEU A 88 -12.23 5.01 -7.14
C LEU A 88 -12.74 3.58 -6.88
N ARG A 89 -12.54 2.69 -7.85
CA ARG A 89 -12.79 1.23 -7.79
C ARG A 89 -11.74 0.49 -8.61
#